data_AF-A0A284QKA5-F1
#
_entry.id   AF-A0A284QKA5-F1
#
_cell.length_a   1.000
_cell.length_b   1.000
_cell.length_c   1.000
_cell.angle_alpha   90.00
_cell.angle_beta   90.00
_cell.angle_gamma   90.00
#
_symmetry.space_group_name_H-M   'P 1'
#
loop_
_entity.id
_entity.type
_entity.pdbx_description
1 polymer ?
#
loop_
_entity_poly.entity_id
_entity_poly.type
_entity_poly.pdbx_seq_one_letter_code
_entity_poly.pdbx_strand_id
1 'polypeptide(L)'
;MAQIIHLLGPPPVELINRIHPECSSMYFDENGPFKHQRYYPPRNEGTFEVVFSTIPDSQQKEFFITFLKRMLRWLPGERASIDELLADPWMSSVQASRNR
;
A
#
# COMPACT_ATOMS: atom_id res chain seq x y z
N MET A 1 8.96 6.14 5.22
CA MET A 1 9.22 6.00 3.78
C MET A 1 9.59 4.57 3.39
N ALA A 2 10.67 4.00 3.95
CA ALA A 2 11.17 2.66 3.61
C ALA A 2 10.10 1.54 3.69
N GLN A 3 9.28 1.52 4.75
CA GLN A 3 8.20 0.53 4.90
C GLN A 3 7.13 0.63 3.80
N ILE A 4 6.74 1.84 3.41
CA ILE A 4 5.73 2.06 2.35
C ILE A 4 6.30 1.62 1.01
N ILE A 5 7.57 1.93 0.73
CA ILE A 5 8.26 1.48 -0.48
C ILE A 5 8.41 -0.05 -0.50
N HIS A 6 8.68 -0.65 0.64
CA HIS A 6 8.74 -2.11 0.75
C HIS A 6 7.37 -2.76 0.52
N LEU A 7 6.31 -2.17 1.05
CA LEU A 7 4.94 -2.68 0.95
C LEU A 7 4.32 -2.47 -0.44
N LEU A 8 4.51 -1.30 -1.04
CA LEU A 8 3.87 -0.89 -2.30
C LEU A 8 4.80 -1.00 -3.52
N GLY A 9 6.08 -1.27 -3.32
CA GLY A 9 7.11 -1.12 -4.35
C GLY A 9 7.61 0.33 -4.50
N PRO A 10 8.59 0.56 -5.39
CA PRO A 10 9.15 1.89 -5.61
C PRO A 10 8.08 2.89 -6.08
N PRO A 11 8.14 4.16 -5.64
CA PRO A 11 7.22 5.18 -6.12
C PRO A 11 7.45 5.42 -7.62
N PRO A 12 6.38 5.64 -8.41
CA PRO A 12 6.50 5.97 -9.83
C PRO A 12 7.29 7.26 -10.05
N VAL A 13 8.01 7.36 -11.17
CA VAL A 13 8.81 8.55 -11.52
C VAL A 13 7.96 9.81 -11.62
N GLU A 14 6.72 9.70 -12.08
CA GLU A 14 5.76 10.81 -12.13
C GLU A 14 5.53 11.42 -10.75
N LEU A 15 5.45 10.59 -9.70
CA LEU A 15 5.31 11.07 -8.33
C LEU A 15 6.60 11.77 -7.88
N ILE A 16 7.76 11.18 -8.15
CA ILE A 16 9.07 11.74 -7.77
C ILE A 16 9.27 13.13 -8.40
N ASN A 17 8.90 13.29 -9.67
CA ASN A 17 9.04 14.55 -10.41
C ASN A 17 8.13 15.67 -9.88
N ARG A 18 7.08 15.33 -9.11
CA ARG A 18 6.18 16.31 -8.46
C ARG A 18 6.69 16.75 -7.08
N ILE A 19 7.65 16.04 -6.49
CA ILE A 19 8.20 16.36 -5.17
C ILE A 19 9.14 17.56 -5.30
N HIS A 20 9.16 18.42 -4.28
CA HIS A 20 10.11 19.54 -4.22
C HIS A 20 11.56 19.02 -4.40
N PRO A 21 12.38 19.63 -5.27
CA PRO A 21 13.71 19.08 -5.62
C PRO A 21 14.62 18.81 -4.41
N GLU A 22 14.63 19.69 -3.42
CA GLU A 22 15.41 19.47 -2.18
C GLU A 22 14.95 18.23 -1.43
N CYS A 23 13.64 18.00 -1.30
CA CYS A 23 13.12 16.80 -0.66
C CYS A 23 13.39 15.56 -1.52
N SER A 24 13.20 15.66 -2.83
CA SER A 24 13.45 14.55 -3.75
C SER A 24 14.91 14.07 -3.66
N SER A 25 15.86 15.00 -3.71
CA SER A 25 17.29 14.68 -3.61
C SER A 25 17.72 14.15 -2.24
N MET A 26 17.01 14.44 -1.13
CA MET A 26 17.30 13.83 0.16
C MET A 26 16.95 12.33 0.20
N TYR A 27 15.90 11.92 -0.50
CA TYR A 27 15.35 10.56 -0.39
C TYR A 27 15.61 9.65 -1.61
N PHE A 28 15.77 10.23 -2.79
CA PHE A 28 15.93 9.50 -4.05
C PHE A 28 17.25 9.86 -4.72
N ASP A 29 17.87 8.85 -5.34
CA ASP A 29 19.06 9.03 -6.16
C ASP A 29 18.68 9.54 -7.56
N GLU A 30 19.64 10.08 -8.29
CA GLU A 30 19.44 10.64 -9.64
C GLU A 30 18.87 9.60 -10.61
N ASN A 31 19.14 8.31 -10.35
CA ASN A 31 18.65 7.17 -11.12
C ASN A 31 17.28 6.63 -10.66
N GLY A 32 16.62 7.27 -9.68
CA GLY A 32 15.31 6.90 -9.15
C GLY A 32 15.24 5.98 -7.91
N PRO A 33 16.27 5.21 -7.47
CA PRO A 33 16.13 4.37 -6.29
C PRO A 33 16.13 5.18 -5.00
N PHE A 34 15.43 4.67 -3.98
CA PHE A 34 15.45 5.22 -2.63
C PHE A 34 16.84 5.09 -2.00
N LYS A 35 17.38 6.18 -1.45
CA LYS A 35 18.76 6.27 -0.92
C LYS A 35 19.00 5.45 0.34
N HIS A 36 17.96 5.18 1.13
CA HIS A 36 18.12 4.57 2.45
C HIS A 36 17.59 3.13 2.52
N GLN A 37 17.95 2.31 1.54
CA GLN A 37 17.50 0.90 1.43
C GLN A 37 17.87 0.06 2.67
N ARG A 38 18.89 0.46 3.43
CA ARG A 38 19.24 -0.15 4.73
C ARG A 38 18.12 -0.16 5.77
N TYR A 39 17.09 0.68 5.58
CA TYR A 39 15.90 0.72 6.44
C TYR A 39 14.74 -0.10 5.89
N TYR A 40 14.93 -0.84 4.79
CA TYR A 40 13.92 -1.81 4.36
C TYR A 40 13.81 -2.93 5.39
N PRO A 41 12.58 -3.38 5.69
CA PRO A 41 12.37 -4.63 6.40
C PRO A 41 13.07 -5.80 5.70
N PRO A 42 13.37 -6.90 6.42
CA PRO A 42 13.73 -8.16 5.79
C PRO A 42 12.75 -8.55 4.68
N ARG A 43 13.24 -9.22 3.63
CA ARG A 43 12.43 -9.55 2.43
C ARG A 43 11.17 -10.37 2.76
N ASN A 44 11.25 -11.18 3.80
CA ASN A 44 10.17 -12.03 4.33
C ASN A 44 9.29 -11.33 5.36
N GLU A 45 9.49 -10.03 5.58
CA GLU A 45 8.71 -9.19 6.50
C GLU A 45 8.12 -7.99 5.73
N GLY A 46 7.13 -7.32 6.31
CA GLY A 46 6.58 -6.09 5.74
C GLY A 46 5.77 -6.23 4.44
N THR A 47 5.45 -7.45 4.00
CA THR A 47 4.44 -7.69 2.95
C THR A 47 3.03 -7.63 3.53
N PHE A 48 2.01 -7.43 2.70
CA PHE A 48 0.61 -7.44 3.14
C PHE A 48 0.25 -8.73 3.90
N GLU A 49 0.72 -9.86 3.39
CA GLU A 49 0.42 -11.20 3.91
C GLU A 49 1.00 -11.41 5.32
N VAL A 50 2.17 -10.83 5.59
CA VAL A 50 2.84 -10.91 6.89
C VAL A 50 2.23 -9.91 7.87
N VAL A 51 2.01 -8.67 7.43
CA VAL A 51 1.44 -7.59 8.27
C VAL A 51 0.03 -7.95 8.76
N PHE A 52 -0.77 -8.59 7.92
CA PHE A 52 -2.15 -8.99 8.24
C PHE A 52 -2.28 -10.47 8.60
N SER A 53 -1.20 -11.10 9.06
CA SER A 53 -1.19 -12.52 9.49
C SER A 53 -2.11 -12.82 10.68
N THR A 54 -2.49 -11.81 11.46
CA THR A 54 -3.38 -11.95 12.63
C THR A 54 -4.86 -12.13 12.27
N ILE A 55 -5.24 -11.91 11.00
CA ILE A 55 -6.61 -12.17 10.53
C ILE A 55 -6.79 -13.70 10.43
N PRO A 56 -7.64 -14.32 11.27
CA PRO A 56 -7.71 -15.79 11.38
C PRO A 56 -8.32 -16.45 10.15
N ASP A 57 -9.33 -15.82 9.56
CA ASP A 57 -10.01 -16.31 8.37
C ASP A 57 -9.20 -15.96 7.12
N SER A 58 -8.70 -16.99 6.43
CA SER A 58 -7.84 -16.82 5.26
C SER A 58 -8.54 -16.13 4.10
N GLN A 59 -9.83 -16.40 3.90
CA GLN A 59 -10.61 -15.80 2.81
C GLN A 59 -10.90 -14.32 3.10
N GLN A 60 -11.28 -13.98 4.34
CA GLN A 60 -11.45 -12.60 4.76
C GLN A 60 -10.15 -11.82 4.66
N LYS A 61 -9.02 -12.44 5.01
CA LYS A 61 -7.69 -11.84 4.86
C LYS A 61 -7.39 -11.51 3.40
N GLU A 62 -7.64 -12.43 2.47
CA GLU A 62 -7.42 -12.20 1.04
C GLU A 62 -8.30 -11.06 0.49
N PHE A 63 -9.58 -11.03 0.87
CA PHE A 63 -10.47 -9.94 0.50
C PHE A 63 -10.00 -8.59 1.07
N PHE A 64 -9.59 -8.56 2.34
CA PHE A 64 -9.07 -7.35 2.95
C PHE A 64 -7.79 -6.84 2.28
N ILE A 65 -6.83 -7.74 2.00
CA ILE A 65 -5.59 -7.38 1.31
C ILE A 65 -5.90 -6.85 -0.09
N THR A 66 -6.84 -7.47 -0.80
CA THR A 66 -7.27 -7.02 -2.13
C THR A 66 -7.89 -5.62 -2.07
N PHE A 67 -8.76 -5.38 -1.09
CA PHE A 67 -9.34 -4.07 -0.80
C PHE A 67 -8.25 -3.01 -0.52
N LEU A 68 -7.29 -3.31 0.37
CA LEU A 68 -6.18 -2.39 0.68
C LEU A 68 -5.31 -2.11 -0.53
N LYS A 69 -5.03 -3.09 -1.39
CA LYS A 69 -4.28 -2.90 -2.63
C LYS A 69 -5.01 -1.99 -3.62
N ARG A 70 -6.34 -1.88 -3.56
CA ARG A 70 -7.12 -0.92 -4.37
C ARG A 70 -7.07 0.49 -3.78
N MET A 71 -7.05 0.61 -2.46
CA MET A 71 -7.03 1.90 -1.75
C MET A 71 -5.63 2.53 -1.67
N LEU A 72 -4.59 1.71 -1.43
CA LEU A 72 -3.21 2.15 -1.21
C LEU A 72 -2.44 2.16 -2.54
N ARG A 73 -2.48 3.31 -3.21
CA ARG A 73 -1.68 3.58 -4.42
C ARG A 73 -0.86 4.85 -4.27
N TRP A 74 0.32 4.83 -4.90
CA TRP A 74 1.23 5.97 -4.97
C TRP A 74 0.56 7.16 -5.66
N LEU A 75 0.00 6.93 -6.85
CA LEU A 75 -0.71 7.95 -7.60
C LEU A 75 -2.17 8.01 -7.14
N PRO A 76 -2.70 9.19 -6.78
CA PRO A 76 -4.10 9.34 -6.40
C PRO A 76 -5.07 8.85 -7.47
N GLY A 77 -4.75 9.05 -8.76
CA GLY A 77 -5.60 8.64 -9.88
C GLY A 77 -5.68 7.12 -10.11
N GLU A 78 -4.81 6.33 -9.47
CA GLU A 78 -4.87 4.86 -9.52
C GLU A 78 -5.67 4.27 -8.35
N ARG A 79 -6.03 5.09 -7.35
CA ARG A 79 -6.82 4.63 -6.21
C ARG A 79 -8.24 4.36 -6.67
N ALA A 80 -8.82 3.28 -6.17
CA ALA A 80 -10.26 3.07 -6.31
C ALA A 80 -11.02 4.25 -5.66
N SER A 81 -12.09 4.67 -6.32
CA SER A 81 -13.01 5.69 -5.83
C SER A 81 -13.74 5.22 -4.57
N ILE A 82 -14.33 6.16 -3.83
CA ILE A 82 -15.12 5.83 -2.63
C ILE A 82 -16.27 4.88 -2.98
N ASP A 83 -16.97 5.11 -4.08
CA ASP A 83 -18.09 4.27 -4.50
C ASP A 83 -17.65 2.84 -4.83
N GLU A 84 -16.52 2.69 -5.53
CA GLU A 84 -15.93 1.37 -5.80
C GLU A 84 -15.46 0.65 -4.53
N LEU A 85 -14.90 1.40 -3.57
CA LEU A 85 -14.47 0.84 -2.29
C LEU A 85 -15.68 0.41 -1.45
N LEU A 86 -16.76 1.20 -1.43
CA LEU A 86 -17.99 0.85 -0.72
C LEU A 86 -18.68 -0.39 -1.32
N ALA A 87 -18.57 -0.59 -2.64
CA ALA A 87 -19.08 -1.76 -3.34
C ALA A 87 -18.17 -3.00 -3.25
N ASP A 88 -17.01 -2.92 -2.59
CA ASP A 88 -16.07 -4.03 -2.51
C ASP A 88 -16.67 -5.22 -1.71
N PRO A 89 -16.46 -6.47 -2.15
CA PRO A 89 -16.95 -7.65 -1.43
C PRO A 89 -16.53 -7.71 0.04
N TRP A 90 -15.35 -7.18 0.38
CA TRP A 90 -14.89 -7.10 1.77
C TRP A 90 -15.78 -6.16 2.61
N MET A 91 -16.23 -5.04 2.05
CA MET A 91 -17.13 -4.12 2.77
C MET A 91 -18.48 -4.75 3.09
N SER A 92 -18.98 -5.61 2.19
CA SER A 92 -20.23 -6.34 2.42
C SER A 92 -20.13 -7.33 3.58
N SER A 93 -18.97 -7.98 3.77
CA SER A 93 -18.77 -8.91 4.90
C SER A 93 -18.72 -8.19 6.26
N VAL A 94 -18.16 -6.97 6.29
CA VAL A 94 -18.12 -6.12 7.48
C VAL A 94 -19.52 -5.60 7.85
N GLN A 95 -20.33 -5.22 6.87
CA GLN A 95 -21.70 -4.74 7.12
C GLN A 95 -22.61 -5.87 7.64
N ALA A 96 -22.45 -7.09 7.12
CA ALA A 96 -23.21 -8.25 7.59
C ALA A 96 -22.91 -8.62 9.06
N SER A 97 -21.70 -8.33 9.56
CA SER A 97 -21.33 -8.57 10.97
C SER A 97 -21.79 -7.46 11.92
N ARG A 98 -22.01 -6.23 11.45
CA ARG A 98 -22.55 -5.12 12.26
C ARG A 98 -24.06 -5.15 12.48
N ASN A 99 -24.79 -5.85 11.62
CA ASN A 99 -26.26 -5.97 11.70
C ASN A 99 -26.71 -7.25 12.44
N ARG A 100 -25.81 -7.92 13.15
CA ARG A 100 -26.08 -9.02 14.08
C ARG A 100 -25.87 -8.55 15.51
#